data_AF-A0A523GVE4-F1
#
_entry.id   AF-A0A523GVE4-F1
#
_cell.length_a   1.000
_cell.length_b   1.000
_cell.length_c   1.000
_cell.angle_alpha   90.00
_cell.angle_beta   90.00
_cell.angle_gamma   90.00
#
_symmetry.space_group_name_H-M   'P 1'
#
loop_
_entity.id
_entity.type
_entity.pdbx_description
1 polymer ?
#
loop_
_entity_poly.entity_id
_entity_poly.type
_entity_poly.pdbx_seq_one_letter_code
_entity_poly.pdbx_strand_id
1 'polypeptide(L)'
;MNNLEVNYVSSTARNAVSSNHVQVSDYIVSEEGYCLAVEVLDDKLVYNQIETIGGEFVTACKGDLLVGVLGERMALKGYSGRVPRTVSPGDVLSILNMGGILGDCTSNHPDLGPALQVKVIGAVMVQRMGLTVHARIQDNALFPTDHLTASAPIVMVSGTAMNTGKTCAASHIIQGLTERGLNVVAGKATGASLMRDARTMEKHGATATASFTDA
;
A
#
# COMPACT_ATOMS: atom_id res chain seq x y z
N MET A 1 10.46 23.63 -3.27
CA MET A 1 9.79 22.65 -2.39
C MET A 1 8.75 23.39 -1.60
N ASN A 2 7.53 22.87 -1.55
CA ASN A 2 6.39 23.51 -0.88
C ASN A 2 5.87 22.60 0.23
N ASN A 3 5.41 23.19 1.34
CA ASN A 3 4.69 22.46 2.37
C ASN A 3 3.25 22.22 1.90
N LEU A 4 2.74 21.03 2.11
CA LEU A 4 1.39 20.62 1.74
C LEU A 4 0.76 19.85 2.90
N GLU A 5 -0.46 20.22 3.26
CA GLU A 5 -1.31 19.41 4.15
C GLU A 5 -2.19 18.52 3.27
N VAL A 6 -2.00 17.20 3.37
CA VAL A 6 -2.84 16.22 2.68
C VAL A 6 -3.97 15.74 3.58
N ASN A 7 -5.10 15.38 2.99
CA ASN A 7 -6.21 14.76 3.71
C ASN A 7 -5.82 13.38 4.24
N TYR A 8 -5.14 12.58 3.40
CA TYR A 8 -4.84 11.17 3.73
C TYR A 8 -3.44 10.75 3.30
N VAL A 9 -2.78 9.97 4.16
CA VAL A 9 -1.64 9.13 3.76
C VAL A 9 -2.14 7.70 3.61
N SER A 10 -1.95 7.11 2.43
CA SER A 10 -2.40 5.74 2.16
C SER A 10 -1.58 4.70 2.91
N SER A 11 -2.17 3.53 3.16
CA SER A 11 -1.53 2.44 3.90
C SER A 11 -0.28 1.89 3.22
N THR A 12 -0.19 1.97 1.88
CA THR A 12 1.03 1.57 1.16
C THR A 12 2.21 2.48 1.52
N ALA A 13 1.96 3.77 1.76
CA ALA A 13 3.00 4.75 2.11
C ALA A 13 3.41 4.71 3.59
N ARG A 14 2.81 3.84 4.42
CA ARG A 14 2.98 3.84 5.89
C ARG A 14 4.44 3.73 6.36
N ASN A 15 5.27 3.04 5.58
CA ASN A 15 6.68 2.82 5.92
C ASN A 15 7.54 4.03 5.54
N ALA A 16 7.07 4.93 4.68
CA ALA A 16 7.83 6.09 4.20
C ALA A 16 7.34 7.42 4.78
N VAL A 17 6.05 7.53 5.08
CA VAL A 17 5.38 8.78 5.45
C VAL A 17 4.48 8.56 6.67
N SER A 18 4.71 9.34 7.72
CA SER A 18 4.01 9.21 9.02
C SER A 18 3.14 10.42 9.38
N SER A 19 3.06 11.43 8.52
CA SER A 19 2.37 12.70 8.79
C SER A 19 1.58 13.16 7.57
N ASN A 20 0.44 13.82 7.81
CA ASN A 20 -0.34 14.50 6.78
C ASN A 20 0.32 15.82 6.33
N HIS A 21 1.29 16.34 7.06
CA HIS A 21 2.08 17.50 6.64
C HIS A 21 3.33 17.02 5.91
N VAL A 22 3.35 17.20 4.59
CA VAL A 22 4.44 16.72 3.72
C VAL A 22 5.13 17.87 2.98
N GLN A 23 6.39 17.67 2.64
CA GLN A 23 7.09 18.53 1.70
C GLN A 23 7.02 17.93 0.30
N VAL A 24 6.80 18.77 -0.70
CA VAL A 24 6.63 18.33 -2.09
C VAL A 24 7.67 18.98 -3.00
N SER A 25 8.20 18.19 -3.93
CA SER A 25 9.16 18.58 -4.97
C SER A 25 8.61 18.31 -6.36
N ASP A 26 8.88 19.22 -7.31
CA ASP A 26 8.54 19.04 -8.73
C ASP A 26 9.47 18.03 -9.43
N TYR A 27 10.61 17.71 -8.81
CA TYR A 27 11.53 16.68 -9.30
C TYR A 27 11.05 15.30 -8.86
N ILE A 28 10.46 14.56 -9.79
CA ILE A 28 9.85 13.24 -9.55
C ILE A 28 10.73 12.15 -10.16
N VAL A 29 10.93 11.07 -9.41
CA VAL A 29 11.53 9.83 -9.90
C VAL A 29 10.39 8.84 -10.17
N SER A 30 10.30 8.39 -11.42
CA SER A 30 9.23 7.50 -11.88
C SER A 30 9.62 6.03 -11.69
N GLU A 31 9.71 5.61 -10.43
CA GLU A 31 10.11 4.25 -10.04
C GLU A 31 9.16 3.68 -8.99
N GLU A 32 9.07 2.36 -8.93
CA GLU A 32 8.27 1.66 -7.92
C GLU A 32 8.72 2.01 -6.50
N GLY A 33 7.74 2.21 -5.62
CA GLY A 33 7.95 2.52 -4.20
C GLY A 33 8.14 4.00 -3.88
N TYR A 34 8.30 4.88 -4.87
CA TYR A 34 8.37 6.33 -4.64
C TYR A 34 6.98 6.90 -4.33
N CYS A 35 6.92 7.76 -3.31
CA CYS A 35 5.67 8.35 -2.83
C CYS A 35 5.38 9.68 -3.55
N LEU A 36 4.13 9.86 -3.99
CA LEU A 36 3.64 11.08 -4.63
C LEU A 36 2.49 11.70 -3.83
N ALA A 37 2.47 13.03 -3.77
CA ALA A 37 1.29 13.78 -3.40
C ALA A 37 0.43 13.99 -4.65
N VAL A 38 -0.86 13.67 -4.55
CA VAL A 38 -1.80 13.73 -5.67
C VAL A 38 -3.16 14.30 -5.24
N GLU A 39 -3.88 14.88 -6.17
CA GLU A 39 -5.24 15.40 -5.99
C GLU A 39 -6.25 14.50 -6.71
N VAL A 40 -7.31 14.08 -6.03
CA VAL A 40 -8.39 13.28 -6.62
C VAL A 40 -9.22 14.14 -7.59
N LEU A 41 -9.40 13.66 -8.82
CA LEU A 41 -10.04 14.44 -9.89
C LEU A 41 -11.56 14.24 -10.01
N ASP A 42 -12.05 13.09 -9.56
CA ASP A 42 -13.44 12.66 -9.76
C ASP A 42 -14.04 12.06 -8.50
N ASP A 43 -15.37 12.09 -8.41
CA ASP A 43 -16.12 11.31 -7.43
C ASP A 43 -16.52 9.96 -8.03
N LYS A 44 -16.44 8.91 -7.22
CA LYS A 44 -16.81 7.56 -7.65
C LYS A 44 -17.69 6.88 -6.61
N LEU A 45 -18.64 6.06 -7.07
CA LEU A 45 -19.59 5.35 -6.20
C LEU A 45 -19.09 3.96 -5.76
N VAL A 46 -18.19 3.34 -6.52
CA VAL A 46 -17.70 1.97 -6.29
C VAL A 46 -16.18 1.97 -6.32
N TYR A 47 -15.54 1.19 -5.44
CA TYR A 47 -14.07 1.15 -5.37
C TYR A 47 -13.47 2.56 -5.18
N ASN A 48 -14.08 3.32 -4.28
CA ASN A 48 -13.78 4.73 -4.01
C ASN A 48 -13.14 4.92 -2.63
N GLN A 49 -12.72 3.84 -1.97
CA GLN A 49 -12.15 3.90 -0.63
C GLN A 49 -10.63 3.82 -0.66
N ILE A 50 -9.99 4.51 0.27
CA ILE A 50 -8.57 4.44 0.57
C ILE A 50 -8.39 3.95 2.00
N GLU A 51 -7.55 2.95 2.20
CA GLU A 51 -7.06 2.55 3.50
C GLU A 51 -5.97 3.54 3.92
N THR A 52 -6.18 4.23 5.03
CA THR A 52 -5.20 5.20 5.57
C THR A 52 -4.06 4.48 6.30
N ILE A 53 -3.01 5.20 6.70
CA ILE A 53 -1.96 4.66 7.60
C ILE A 53 -2.52 4.17 8.94
N GLY A 54 -3.64 4.76 9.40
CA GLY A 54 -4.41 4.29 10.55
C GLY A 54 -5.22 3.03 10.26
N GLY A 55 -5.26 2.59 9.00
CA GLY A 55 -5.98 1.45 8.43
C GLY A 55 -7.50 1.53 8.49
N GLU A 56 -8.00 2.76 8.64
CA GLU A 56 -9.40 3.10 8.39
C GLU A 56 -9.63 3.21 6.89
N PHE A 57 -10.81 2.78 6.43
CA PHE A 57 -11.23 2.97 5.04
C PHE A 57 -12.05 4.26 4.92
N VAL A 58 -11.48 5.25 4.25
CA VAL A 58 -12.15 6.54 3.98
C VAL A 58 -12.58 6.60 2.52
N THR A 59 -13.71 7.23 2.23
CA THR A 59 -14.11 7.51 0.86
C THR A 59 -13.28 8.67 0.31
N ALA A 60 -12.59 8.46 -0.80
CA ALA A 60 -11.91 9.50 -1.55
C ALA A 60 -12.92 10.30 -2.38
N CYS A 61 -12.93 11.61 -2.17
CA CYS A 61 -13.78 12.56 -2.84
C CYS A 61 -12.95 13.46 -3.76
N LYS A 62 -13.60 14.03 -4.77
CA LYS A 62 -12.96 15.02 -5.64
C LYS A 62 -12.36 16.18 -4.84
N GLY A 63 -11.13 16.54 -5.18
CA GLY A 63 -10.35 17.59 -4.52
C GLY A 63 -9.59 17.10 -3.28
N ASP A 64 -9.80 15.87 -2.81
CA ASP A 64 -8.98 15.32 -1.72
C ASP A 64 -7.52 15.21 -2.15
N LEU A 65 -6.64 15.63 -1.26
CA LEU A 65 -5.20 15.50 -1.37
C LEU A 65 -4.76 14.24 -0.65
N LEU A 66 -4.00 13.38 -1.32
CA LEU A 66 -3.49 12.16 -0.70
C LEU A 66 -2.06 11.84 -1.08
N VAL A 67 -1.40 11.07 -0.21
CA VAL A 67 -0.11 10.44 -0.51
C VAL A 67 -0.34 9.00 -0.95
N GLY A 68 0.03 8.73 -2.20
CA GLY A 68 0.06 7.39 -2.79
C GLY A 68 1.48 6.97 -3.15
N VAL A 69 1.63 5.75 -3.65
CA VAL A 69 2.94 5.16 -3.97
C VAL A 69 2.92 4.65 -5.41
N LEU A 70 3.90 5.06 -6.22
CA LEU A 70 4.07 4.49 -7.55
C LEU A 70 4.32 2.98 -7.44
N GLY A 71 3.59 2.17 -8.19
CA GLY A 71 3.81 0.73 -8.18
C GLY A 71 3.09 0.00 -9.28
N GLU A 72 3.59 -1.19 -9.58
CA GLU A 72 2.92 -2.09 -10.52
C GLU A 72 1.83 -2.89 -9.81
N ARG A 73 0.77 -3.19 -10.55
CA ARG A 73 -0.29 -4.06 -10.05
C ARG A 73 -0.76 -4.98 -11.16
N MET A 74 -0.65 -6.29 -10.91
CA MET A 74 -1.21 -7.34 -11.78
C MET A 74 -2.33 -8.05 -11.03
N ALA A 75 -3.58 -7.67 -11.31
CA ALA A 75 -4.74 -8.15 -10.58
C ALA A 75 -5.69 -8.99 -11.46
N LEU A 76 -6.07 -10.17 -10.97
CA LEU A 76 -7.16 -10.96 -11.55
C LEU A 76 -8.53 -10.31 -11.29
N LYS A 77 -8.65 -9.56 -10.19
CA LYS A 77 -9.85 -8.81 -9.79
C LYS A 77 -9.44 -7.40 -9.34
N GLY A 78 -9.98 -6.38 -10.01
CA GLY A 78 -9.60 -4.97 -9.83
C GLY A 78 -8.77 -4.42 -10.99
N TYR A 79 -8.16 -3.27 -10.79
CA TYR A 79 -7.31 -2.62 -11.79
C TYR A 79 -5.93 -3.25 -11.87
N SER A 80 -5.40 -3.32 -13.08
CA SER A 80 -3.97 -3.58 -13.30
C SER A 80 -3.35 -2.35 -13.92
N GLY A 81 -2.10 -2.11 -13.61
CA GLY A 81 -1.38 -0.95 -14.09
C GLY A 81 0.12 -1.05 -13.86
N ARG A 82 0.83 -0.10 -14.45
CA ARG A 82 2.30 -0.04 -14.43
C ARG A 82 2.76 1.35 -14.01
N VAL A 83 4.00 1.42 -13.56
CA VAL A 83 4.65 2.72 -13.34
C VAL A 83 4.93 3.35 -14.71
N PRO A 84 4.50 4.61 -14.96
CA PRO A 84 4.82 5.31 -16.18
C PRO A 84 6.34 5.45 -16.36
N ARG A 85 6.81 5.65 -17.59
CA ARG A 85 8.26 5.88 -17.83
C ARG A 85 8.76 7.20 -17.24
N THR A 86 7.88 8.19 -17.20
CA THR A 86 8.14 9.53 -16.69
C THR A 86 6.88 10.03 -16.02
N VAL A 87 7.04 10.79 -14.93
CA VAL A 87 5.94 11.46 -14.23
C VAL A 87 6.39 12.87 -13.92
N SER A 88 5.52 13.85 -14.17
CA SER A 88 5.70 15.26 -13.87
C SER A 88 4.49 15.81 -13.10
N PRO A 89 4.65 16.90 -12.33
CA PRO A 89 3.51 17.63 -11.79
C PRO A 89 2.51 18.00 -12.90
N GLY A 90 1.22 17.80 -12.63
CA GLY A 90 0.13 18.00 -13.59
C GLY A 90 -0.26 16.75 -14.39
N ASP A 91 0.59 15.72 -14.44
CA ASP A 91 0.23 14.44 -15.08
C ASP A 91 -0.93 13.77 -14.34
N VAL A 92 -1.71 12.97 -15.07
CA VAL A 92 -2.86 12.24 -14.51
C VAL A 92 -2.51 10.76 -14.41
N LEU A 93 -2.61 10.22 -13.20
CA LEU A 93 -2.44 8.79 -12.91
C LEU A 93 -3.75 8.19 -12.39
N SER A 94 -3.73 6.89 -12.14
CA SER A 94 -4.85 6.17 -11.55
C SER A 94 -4.51 5.59 -10.19
N ILE A 95 -5.48 5.56 -9.27
CA ILE A 95 -5.39 4.75 -8.06
C ILE A 95 -5.74 3.30 -8.42
N LEU A 96 -4.75 2.43 -8.35
CA LEU A 96 -4.83 1.04 -8.77
C LEU A 96 -5.39 0.12 -7.68
N ASN A 97 -5.31 0.47 -6.40
CA ASN A 97 -5.95 -0.27 -5.32
C ASN A 97 -6.39 0.64 -4.17
N MET A 98 -7.20 0.11 -3.26
CA MET A 98 -7.59 0.82 -2.03
C MET A 98 -6.40 1.12 -1.09
N GLY A 99 -5.23 0.53 -1.31
CA GLY A 99 -4.02 0.83 -0.54
C GLY A 99 -3.27 2.06 -1.02
N GLY A 100 -3.71 2.72 -2.11
CA GLY A 100 -3.06 3.92 -2.65
C GLY A 100 -1.90 3.67 -3.60
N ILE A 101 -1.86 2.53 -4.29
CA ILE A 101 -0.92 2.30 -5.40
C ILE A 101 -1.31 3.20 -6.58
N LEU A 102 -0.35 3.91 -7.15
CA LEU A 102 -0.49 4.84 -8.26
C LEU A 102 0.20 4.30 -9.52
N GLY A 103 -0.43 4.47 -10.67
CA GLY A 103 0.19 4.15 -11.96
C GLY A 103 -0.76 4.35 -13.14
N ASP A 104 -0.29 3.99 -14.32
CA ASP A 104 -1.10 3.95 -15.54
C ASP A 104 -1.99 2.71 -15.50
N CYS A 105 -3.31 2.91 -15.45
CA CYS A 105 -4.27 1.81 -15.52
C CYS A 105 -4.27 1.21 -16.93
N THR A 106 -3.78 -0.02 -17.07
CA THR A 106 -3.71 -0.73 -18.36
C THR A 106 -4.94 -1.60 -18.64
N SER A 107 -5.76 -1.88 -17.63
CA SER A 107 -6.97 -2.68 -17.77
C SER A 107 -8.07 -2.17 -16.84
N ASN A 108 -9.13 -1.63 -17.43
CA ASN A 108 -10.36 -1.32 -16.70
C ASN A 108 -11.14 -2.61 -16.42
N HIS A 109 -11.81 -2.66 -15.27
CA HIS A 109 -12.65 -3.80 -14.89
C HIS A 109 -14.11 -3.47 -15.21
N PRO A 110 -14.84 -4.29 -15.99
CA PRO A 110 -16.21 -3.99 -16.42
C PRO A 110 -17.15 -3.62 -15.26
N ASP A 111 -17.07 -4.38 -14.16
CA ASP A 111 -17.92 -4.16 -12.99
C ASP A 111 -17.53 -2.97 -12.11
N LEU A 112 -16.30 -2.45 -12.26
CA LEU A 112 -15.81 -1.33 -11.44
C LEU A 112 -15.78 -0.01 -12.21
N GLY A 113 -15.88 -0.03 -13.54
CA GLY A 113 -15.68 1.15 -14.38
C GLY A 113 -14.21 1.60 -14.43
N PRO A 114 -13.90 2.83 -14.87
CA PRO A 114 -12.53 3.35 -14.97
C PRO A 114 -11.91 3.58 -13.60
N ALA A 115 -10.61 3.35 -13.42
CA ALA A 115 -9.92 3.64 -12.17
C ALA A 115 -10.04 5.11 -11.74
N LEU A 116 -10.00 5.38 -10.43
CA LEU A 116 -10.10 6.75 -9.90
C LEU A 116 -8.88 7.55 -10.35
N GLN A 117 -9.10 8.66 -11.05
CA GLN A 117 -8.04 9.49 -11.59
C GLN A 117 -7.54 10.49 -10.54
N VAL A 118 -6.22 10.72 -10.56
CA VAL A 118 -5.55 11.65 -9.68
C VAL A 118 -4.55 12.49 -10.47
N LYS A 119 -4.47 13.79 -10.15
CA LYS A 119 -3.46 14.69 -10.71
C LYS A 119 -2.24 14.72 -9.80
N VAL A 120 -1.07 14.57 -10.39
CA VAL A 120 0.21 14.60 -9.66
C VAL A 120 0.51 16.02 -9.22
N ILE A 121 0.79 16.21 -7.94
CA ILE A 121 1.24 17.50 -7.38
C ILE A 121 2.76 17.52 -7.32
N GLY A 122 3.37 16.41 -6.90
CA GLY A 122 4.82 16.26 -6.89
C GLY A 122 5.28 15.09 -6.03
N ALA A 123 6.59 14.90 -5.95
CA ALA A 123 7.21 13.89 -5.12
C ALA A 123 7.19 14.28 -3.65
N VAL A 124 6.82 13.35 -2.77
CA VAL A 124 6.90 13.54 -1.33
C VAL A 124 8.36 13.47 -0.89
N MET A 125 8.76 14.43 -0.05
CA MET A 125 10.11 14.56 0.49
C MET A 125 10.10 14.32 1.99
N VAL A 126 11.16 13.67 2.50
CA VAL A 126 11.37 13.37 3.91
C VAL A 126 12.80 13.70 4.34
N GLN A 127 12.98 13.97 5.64
CA GLN A 127 14.31 14.12 6.23
C GLN A 127 14.88 12.75 6.59
N ARG A 128 16.06 12.44 6.09
CA ARG A 128 16.77 11.20 6.39
C ARG A 128 18.27 11.44 6.51
N MET A 129 18.86 11.06 7.64
CA MET A 129 20.29 11.25 7.91
C MET A 129 20.79 12.69 7.66
N GLY A 130 19.95 13.69 7.96
CA GLY A 130 20.26 15.12 7.75
C GLY A 130 20.11 15.63 6.32
N LEU A 131 19.57 14.82 5.40
CA LEU A 131 19.31 15.19 4.02
C LEU A 131 17.82 15.14 3.69
N THR A 132 17.37 16.05 2.83
CA THR A 132 16.05 15.99 2.22
C THR A 132 16.09 15.05 1.01
N VAL A 133 15.37 13.94 1.08
CA VAL A 133 15.32 12.91 0.01
C VAL A 133 13.88 12.57 -0.35
N HIS A 134 13.67 11.94 -1.50
CA HIS A 134 12.35 11.39 -1.87
C HIS A 134 11.91 10.34 -0.84
N ALA A 135 10.64 10.36 -0.47
CA ALA A 135 10.04 9.31 0.35
C ALA A 135 9.85 8.05 -0.48
N ARG A 136 10.43 6.93 -0.01
CA ARG A 136 10.33 5.63 -0.67
C ARG A 136 10.00 4.55 0.34
N ILE A 137 9.14 3.60 -0.02
CA ILE A 137 8.73 2.53 0.91
C ILE A 137 9.89 1.58 1.26
N GLN A 138 10.86 1.43 0.34
CA GLN A 138 12.04 0.58 0.50
C GLN A 138 13.01 1.12 1.56
N ASP A 139 12.93 2.41 1.89
CA ASP A 139 13.87 3.02 2.83
C ASP A 139 13.80 2.37 4.22
N ASN A 140 12.62 1.91 4.63
CA ASN A 140 12.40 1.22 5.91
C ASN A 140 11.99 -0.26 5.73
N ALA A 141 12.39 -0.87 4.61
CA ALA A 141 12.19 -2.29 4.39
C ALA A 141 13.08 -3.16 5.30
N LEU A 142 12.62 -4.37 5.57
CA LEU A 142 13.37 -5.41 6.25
C LEU A 142 14.59 -5.78 5.41
N PHE A 143 15.75 -5.86 6.06
CA PHE A 143 16.96 -6.29 5.36
C PHE A 143 16.84 -7.77 4.96
N PRO A 144 17.17 -8.13 3.70
CA PRO A 144 17.16 -9.52 3.27
C PRO A 144 18.19 -10.31 4.09
N THR A 145 17.81 -11.54 4.46
CA THR A 145 18.71 -12.50 5.10
C THR A 145 18.71 -13.80 4.32
N ASP A 146 19.90 -14.27 3.92
CA ASP A 146 20.06 -15.51 3.16
C ASP A 146 20.03 -16.75 4.06
N HIS A 147 20.21 -16.56 5.37
CA HIS A 147 20.29 -17.64 6.35
C HIS A 147 19.50 -17.30 7.62
N LEU A 148 18.77 -18.29 8.13
CA LEU A 148 18.12 -18.23 9.43
C LEU A 148 18.93 -19.06 10.43
N THR A 149 19.37 -18.44 11.52
CA THR A 149 20.12 -19.14 12.60
C THR A 149 19.21 -19.98 13.49
N ALA A 150 17.92 -19.65 13.53
CA ALA A 150 16.85 -20.40 14.18
C ALA A 150 15.56 -20.20 13.39
N SER A 151 14.63 -21.17 13.49
CA SER A 151 13.33 -21.07 12.82
C SER A 151 12.22 -21.66 13.70
N ALA A 152 11.00 -21.20 13.46
CA ALA A 152 9.78 -21.81 14.00
C ALA A 152 9.16 -22.74 12.94
N PRO A 153 8.27 -23.68 13.32
CA PRO A 153 7.49 -24.43 12.34
C PRO A 153 6.74 -23.49 11.38
N ILE A 154 6.91 -23.68 10.08
CA ILE A 154 6.32 -22.82 9.05
C ILE A 154 5.04 -23.47 8.53
N VAL A 155 3.93 -22.73 8.60
CA VAL A 155 2.66 -23.12 7.98
C VAL A 155 2.38 -22.18 6.82
N MET A 156 2.44 -22.70 5.59
CA MET A 156 2.13 -21.92 4.39
C MET A 156 0.66 -22.10 4.00
N VAL A 157 -0.09 -21.00 3.96
CA VAL A 157 -1.45 -20.98 3.41
C VAL A 157 -1.40 -20.38 2.01
N SER A 158 -1.58 -21.24 1.00
CA SER A 158 -1.62 -20.82 -0.41
C SER A 158 -3.02 -21.06 -1.01
N GLY A 159 -3.25 -20.57 -2.22
CA GLY A 159 -4.53 -20.75 -2.91
C GLY A 159 -4.45 -20.33 -4.37
N THR A 160 -5.38 -20.85 -5.17
CA THR A 160 -5.35 -20.76 -6.64
C THR A 160 -5.77 -19.41 -7.21
N ALA A 161 -6.48 -18.59 -6.43
CA ALA A 161 -6.97 -17.28 -6.88
C ALA A 161 -7.16 -16.29 -5.72
N MET A 162 -7.58 -15.06 -6.03
CA MET A 162 -8.05 -14.09 -5.05
C MET A 162 -9.41 -14.51 -4.46
N ASN A 163 -9.68 -14.12 -3.20
CA ASN A 163 -10.95 -14.38 -2.51
C ASN A 163 -11.32 -15.88 -2.35
N THR A 164 -10.33 -16.76 -2.24
CA THR A 164 -10.53 -18.21 -2.00
C THR A 164 -10.50 -18.62 -0.52
N GLY A 165 -10.57 -17.66 0.41
CA GLY A 165 -10.55 -17.93 1.85
C GLY A 165 -9.16 -18.02 2.50
N LYS A 166 -8.06 -17.68 1.81
CA LYS A 166 -6.69 -17.75 2.36
C LYS A 166 -6.54 -17.01 3.70
N THR A 167 -6.92 -15.73 3.76
CA THR A 167 -6.84 -14.94 5.00
C THR A 167 -7.69 -15.54 6.11
N CYS A 168 -8.89 -16.05 5.78
CA CYS A 168 -9.78 -16.70 6.74
C CYS A 168 -9.15 -17.98 7.33
N ALA A 169 -8.62 -18.86 6.47
CA ALA A 169 -7.93 -20.07 6.89
C ALA A 169 -6.71 -19.75 7.77
N ALA A 170 -5.87 -18.79 7.37
CA ALA A 170 -4.75 -18.33 8.17
C ALA A 170 -5.19 -17.80 9.54
N SER A 171 -6.26 -17.00 9.59
CA SER A 171 -6.80 -16.42 10.83
C SER A 171 -7.28 -17.49 11.80
N HIS A 172 -8.02 -18.51 11.34
CA HIS A 172 -8.44 -19.62 12.21
C HIS A 172 -7.28 -20.50 12.67
N ILE A 173 -6.26 -20.71 11.83
CA ILE A 173 -5.05 -21.42 12.24
C ILE A 173 -4.34 -20.65 13.36
N ILE A 174 -4.16 -19.34 13.20
CA ILE A 174 -3.55 -18.46 14.21
C ILE A 174 -4.34 -18.55 15.51
N GLN A 175 -5.66 -18.34 15.46
CA GLN A 175 -6.52 -18.40 16.63
C GLN A 175 -6.38 -19.73 17.38
N GLY A 176 -6.51 -20.86 16.68
CA GLY A 176 -6.45 -22.18 17.30
C GLY A 176 -5.07 -22.58 17.82
N LEU A 177 -3.98 -21.98 17.33
CA LEU A 177 -2.63 -22.18 17.87
C LEU A 177 -2.40 -21.28 19.09
N THR A 178 -2.82 -20.02 19.02
CA THR A 178 -2.73 -19.05 20.13
C THR A 178 -3.58 -19.50 21.32
N GLU A 179 -4.79 -20.01 21.11
CA GLU A 179 -5.66 -20.57 22.17
C GLU A 179 -5.03 -21.80 22.87
N ARG A 180 -4.07 -22.48 22.22
CA ARG A 180 -3.29 -23.58 22.82
C ARG A 180 -2.01 -23.10 23.51
N GLY A 181 -1.82 -21.80 23.64
CA GLY A 181 -0.67 -21.20 24.32
C GLY A 181 0.60 -21.11 23.47
N LEU A 182 0.50 -21.27 22.14
CA LEU A 182 1.64 -21.09 21.24
C LEU A 182 1.81 -19.62 20.85
N ASN A 183 3.06 -19.17 20.75
CA ASN A 183 3.38 -17.87 20.18
C ASN A 183 3.35 -17.95 18.65
N VAL A 184 2.41 -17.26 18.02
CA VAL A 184 2.25 -17.26 16.57
C VAL A 184 2.65 -15.90 16.02
N VAL A 185 3.46 -15.91 14.97
CA VAL A 185 3.72 -14.74 14.10
C VAL A 185 3.15 -15.06 12.72
N ALA A 186 2.70 -14.02 12.00
CA ALA A 186 2.08 -14.22 10.69
C ALA A 186 2.64 -13.25 9.66
N GLY A 187 2.62 -13.66 8.39
CA GLY A 187 3.14 -12.84 7.30
C GLY A 187 2.31 -12.99 6.04
N LYS A 188 2.20 -11.89 5.29
CA LYS A 188 1.64 -11.88 3.94
C LYS A 188 2.74 -11.63 2.92
N ALA A 189 3.19 -12.71 2.28
CA ALA A 189 4.30 -12.66 1.33
C ALA A 189 3.96 -12.02 -0.03
N THR A 190 2.68 -11.92 -0.41
CA THR A 190 2.28 -11.37 -1.73
C THR A 190 0.95 -10.60 -1.65
N GLY A 191 0.72 -9.68 -2.59
CA GLY A 191 -0.58 -9.03 -2.77
C GLY A 191 -0.49 -7.57 -3.21
N ALA A 192 -1.46 -6.75 -2.80
CA ALA A 192 -1.52 -5.32 -3.10
C ALA A 192 -1.73 -4.52 -1.80
N SER A 193 -0.63 -4.34 -1.05
CA SER A 193 -0.29 -3.46 0.10
C SER A 193 -1.35 -3.06 1.12
N LEU A 194 -2.51 -3.71 1.15
CA LEU A 194 -3.53 -3.50 2.17
C LEU A 194 -3.14 -4.17 3.48
N MET A 195 -3.28 -3.42 4.58
CA MET A 195 -3.03 -3.86 5.95
C MET A 195 -4.14 -4.77 6.48
N ARG A 196 -5.33 -4.73 5.89
CA ARG A 196 -6.49 -5.55 6.30
C ARG A 196 -6.15 -7.00 6.65
N ASP A 197 -5.36 -7.69 5.82
CA ASP A 197 -5.02 -9.10 6.06
C ASP A 197 -4.16 -9.27 7.31
N ALA A 198 -3.09 -8.48 7.43
CA ALA A 198 -2.18 -8.48 8.57
C ALA A 198 -2.94 -8.13 9.87
N ARG A 199 -3.76 -7.08 9.85
CA ARG A 199 -4.61 -6.69 10.98
C ARG A 199 -5.64 -7.75 11.36
N THR A 200 -6.15 -8.49 10.37
CA THR A 200 -7.06 -9.60 10.66
C THR A 200 -6.31 -10.72 11.38
N MET A 201 -5.08 -11.03 10.96
CA MET A 201 -4.22 -12.00 11.64
C MET A 201 -3.88 -11.58 13.09
N GLU A 202 -3.58 -10.30 13.33
CA GLU A 202 -3.36 -9.75 14.68
C GLU A 202 -4.60 -9.90 15.57
N LYS A 203 -5.78 -9.55 15.04
CA LYS A 203 -7.05 -9.72 15.77
C LYS A 203 -7.35 -11.16 16.17
N HIS A 204 -6.77 -12.15 15.47
CA HIS A 204 -6.91 -13.57 15.77
C HIS A 204 -5.77 -14.10 16.65
N GLY A 205 -4.89 -13.25 17.17
CA GLY A 205 -3.90 -13.63 18.17
C GLY A 205 -2.48 -13.81 17.64
N ALA A 206 -2.17 -13.33 16.42
CA ALA A 206 -0.79 -13.21 15.98
C ALA A 206 -0.08 -12.11 16.81
N THR A 207 1.06 -12.45 17.40
CA THR A 207 1.86 -11.56 18.27
C THR A 207 2.64 -10.51 17.47
N ALA A 208 2.94 -10.79 16.21
CA ALA A 208 3.54 -9.87 15.26
C ALA A 208 3.10 -10.23 13.84
N THR A 209 2.98 -9.21 12.99
CA THR A 209 2.71 -9.41 11.57
C THR A 209 3.66 -8.63 10.67
N ALA A 210 3.90 -9.18 9.48
CA ALA A 210 4.63 -8.52 8.41
C ALA A 210 3.90 -8.69 7.07
N SER A 211 4.06 -7.75 6.16
CA SER A 211 3.57 -7.82 4.79
C SER A 211 4.76 -7.69 3.83
N PHE A 212 4.56 -8.06 2.58
CA PHE A 212 5.53 -7.83 1.50
C PHE A 212 5.89 -6.34 1.34
N THR A 213 5.03 -5.42 1.80
CA THR A 213 5.31 -3.97 1.85
C THR A 213 6.40 -3.61 2.86
N ASP A 214 6.67 -4.50 3.81
CA ASP A 214 7.74 -4.36 4.79
C ASP A 214 9.05 -4.99 4.30
N ALA A 215 9.07 -5.62 3.12
CA ALA A 215 10.23 -6.30 2.55
C ALA A 215 10.85 -5.52 1.38
#